data_AF-A0A7V5TM00-F1
#
_entry.id   AF-A0A7V5TM00-F1
#
_cell.length_a   1.000
_cell.length_b   1.000
_cell.length_c   1.000
_cell.angle_alpha   90.00
_cell.angle_beta   90.00
_cell.angle_gamma   90.00
#
_symmetry.space_group_name_H-M   'P 1'
#
loop_
_entity.id
_entity.type
_entity.pdbx_description
1 polymer ?
#
loop_
_entity_poly.entity_id
_entity_poly.type
_entity_poly.pdbx_seq_one_letter_code
_entity_poly.pdbx_strand_id
1 'polypeptide(L)'
;MIEEAVRLSIRYLHDEFLPGKAVKLLDQAGPRAVMGGSLSGLAGGQAAGGEVTVELVRQVVSDRTGIPLTRLSQDDRARLLHLEEELRRRVKGQEEAIREVTRTVKRARAGLADPRRPLGVFLFAGPTGVGKTELALALAEALFDEEDAILRLDMSEYMEKYQVSRLIGSPPGYVGYQEEGQLTGRLRRRPYTVVLLDEMEKAHPEVQNLFLQLFDAGRLTDAHGNLADGRNALFIMTTNLGAREAMGFLDQPEPYQARLQAAIEEHFTPEFLNRIDRIVYFEPLNAETVLAIFDKLFTPVAERFRAQGIVVEVSDSFKQELCRRHTDRKRGARALMRAIEDEIVAPLTDKLLAGEIGPGTKVVVGAGREWEMEGLPSPDFPGAPQPPDPAAPDTRDRLKAQNEAAFDRRFDALAGRLRARGIEIEMEESAREFLCDPFWTEMTLEQALAQLVERPLIEQLEAGDLTPGDRVRVKKYADHLEFERVEEAE
;
A
#
# COMPACT_ATOMS: atom_id res chain seq x y z
N MET A 1 -17.87 -2.69 32.10
CA MET A 1 -16.95 -3.36 31.16
C MET A 1 -17.68 -4.41 30.31
N ILE A 2 -18.32 -5.43 30.89
CA ILE A 2 -18.98 -6.51 30.12
C ILE A 2 -20.05 -5.97 29.18
N GLU A 3 -20.91 -5.07 29.68
CA GLU A 3 -21.93 -4.38 28.88
C GLU A 3 -21.31 -3.62 27.70
N GLU A 4 -20.15 -3.01 27.89
CA GLU A 4 -19.43 -2.29 26.85
C GLU A 4 -18.86 -3.25 25.80
N ALA A 5 -18.29 -4.39 26.21
CA ALA A 5 -17.84 -5.42 25.28
C ALA A 5 -18.99 -5.97 24.44
N VAL A 6 -20.16 -6.21 25.05
CA VAL A 6 -21.38 -6.59 24.32
C VAL A 6 -21.78 -5.50 23.33
N ARG A 7 -21.90 -4.25 23.78
CA ARG A 7 -22.29 -3.11 22.94
C ARG A 7 -21.35 -2.88 21.75
N LEU A 8 -20.03 -2.90 21.99
CA LEU A 8 -19.02 -2.70 20.96
C LEU A 8 -18.96 -3.89 20.00
N SER A 9 -19.09 -5.13 20.50
CA SER A 9 -19.12 -6.31 19.64
C SER A 9 -20.33 -6.34 18.71
N ILE A 10 -21.51 -5.89 19.15
CA ILE A 10 -22.69 -5.73 18.29
C ILE A 10 -22.42 -4.70 17.19
N ARG A 11 -21.77 -3.59 17.58
CA ARG A 11 -21.59 -2.43 16.72
C ARG A 11 -20.46 -2.59 15.69
N TYR A 12 -19.44 -3.38 15.98
CA TYR A 12 -18.19 -3.39 15.21
C TYR A 12 -17.71 -4.78 14.77
N LEU A 13 -18.21 -5.84 15.39
CA LEU A 13 -17.89 -7.23 15.00
C LEU A 13 -19.14 -7.86 14.37
N HIS A 14 -19.41 -7.55 13.11
CA HIS A 14 -20.62 -7.98 12.42
C HIS A 14 -20.56 -9.43 11.94
N ASP A 15 -19.36 -9.97 11.71
CA ASP A 15 -19.15 -11.32 11.18
C ASP A 15 -19.19 -12.41 12.26
N GLU A 16 -19.50 -12.06 13.49
CA GLU A 16 -19.57 -12.99 14.62
C GLU A 16 -20.87 -12.84 15.43
N PHE A 17 -21.25 -13.93 16.11
CA PHE A 17 -22.50 -14.01 16.87
C PHE A 17 -22.27 -13.80 18.37
N LEU A 18 -23.26 -13.20 19.03
CA LEU A 18 -23.31 -13.17 20.50
C LEU A 18 -23.70 -14.55 21.06
N PRO A 19 -23.22 -14.91 22.27
CA PRO A 19 -22.33 -14.12 23.13
C PRO A 19 -20.83 -14.24 22.74
N GLY A 20 -20.47 -15.17 21.85
CA GLY A 20 -19.09 -15.55 21.56
C GLY A 20 -18.15 -14.39 21.21
N LYS A 21 -18.61 -13.43 20.39
CA LYS A 21 -17.79 -12.25 20.05
C LYS A 21 -17.50 -11.32 21.23
N ALA A 22 -18.44 -11.18 22.16
CA ALA A 22 -18.23 -10.37 23.36
C ALA A 22 -17.26 -11.08 24.30
N VAL A 23 -17.39 -12.40 24.46
CA VAL A 23 -16.46 -13.19 25.27
C VAL A 23 -15.04 -13.12 24.71
N LYS A 24 -14.86 -13.28 23.39
CA LYS A 24 -13.53 -13.16 22.75
C LYS A 24 -12.88 -11.80 22.98
N LEU A 25 -13.64 -10.70 22.95
CA LEU A 25 -13.10 -9.37 23.26
C LEU A 25 -12.58 -9.28 24.70
N LEU A 26 -13.30 -9.88 25.65
CA LEU A 26 -12.88 -9.91 27.05
C LEU A 26 -11.65 -10.80 27.26
N ASP A 27 -11.61 -11.95 26.57
CA ASP A 27 -10.51 -12.90 26.60
C ASP A 27 -9.22 -12.28 26.04
N GLN A 28 -9.32 -11.52 24.95
CA GLN A 28 -8.20 -10.75 24.39
C GLN A 28 -7.77 -9.56 25.27
N ALA A 29 -8.70 -8.99 26.03
CA ALA A 29 -8.41 -7.90 26.95
C ALA A 29 -7.71 -8.40 28.24
N GLY A 30 -8.03 -9.60 28.71
CA GLY A 30 -7.48 -10.20 29.93
C GLY A 30 -5.94 -10.15 30.02
N PRO A 31 -5.19 -10.71 29.05
CA PRO A 31 -3.72 -10.70 29.05
C PRO A 31 -3.12 -9.30 29.13
N ARG A 32 -3.74 -8.32 28.45
CA ARG A 32 -3.28 -6.92 28.44
C ARG A 32 -3.47 -6.25 29.80
N ALA A 33 -4.53 -6.59 30.53
CA ALA A 33 -4.77 -6.10 31.87
C ALA A 33 -3.69 -6.62 32.83
N VAL A 34 -3.34 -7.91 32.71
CA VAL A 34 -2.32 -8.56 33.55
C VAL A 34 -0.92 -7.99 33.27
N MET A 35 -0.57 -7.78 32.00
CA MET A 35 0.70 -7.14 31.63
C MET A 35 0.79 -5.69 32.10
N GLY A 36 -0.29 -4.90 31.97
CA GLY A 36 -0.34 -3.52 32.46
C GLY A 36 -0.28 -3.41 33.99
N GLY A 37 -0.92 -4.33 34.72
CA GLY A 37 -0.87 -4.40 36.19
C GLY A 37 0.48 -4.87 36.75
N SER A 38 1.18 -5.73 36.01
CA SER A 38 2.53 -6.20 36.39
C SER A 38 3.57 -5.08 36.29
N LEU A 39 3.44 -4.18 35.32
CA LEU A 39 4.30 -3.00 35.16
C LEU A 39 4.08 -1.95 36.26
N SER A 40 2.85 -1.79 36.75
CA SER A 40 2.55 -0.88 37.87
C SER A 40 2.89 -1.46 39.25
N GLY A 41 2.84 -2.79 39.40
CA GLY A 41 3.22 -3.52 40.62
C GLY A 41 4.72 -3.49 40.97
N LEU A 42 5.59 -3.14 40.02
CA LEU A 42 7.03 -2.95 40.30
C LEU A 42 7.31 -1.76 41.25
N ALA A 43 6.33 -0.86 41.47
CA ALA A 43 6.44 0.26 42.41
C ALA A 43 5.87 -0.03 43.82
N GLY A 44 5.22 -1.18 44.04
CA GLY A 44 4.63 -1.52 45.33
C GLY A 44 4.26 -2.99 45.39
N GLY A 45 4.97 -3.75 46.24
CA GLY A 45 5.03 -5.21 46.28
C GLY A 45 3.74 -5.97 46.63
N GLN A 46 2.69 -5.83 45.82
CA GLN A 46 1.59 -6.79 45.74
C GLN A 46 1.35 -7.14 44.27
N ALA A 47 1.15 -8.43 43.99
CA ALA A 47 0.72 -8.90 42.67
C ALA A 47 -0.68 -8.33 42.38
N ALA A 48 -0.74 -7.17 41.73
CA ALA A 48 -1.98 -6.58 41.29
C ALA A 48 -2.54 -7.43 40.15
N GLY A 49 -3.60 -8.20 40.42
CA GLY A 49 -4.39 -8.81 39.38
C GLY A 49 -4.89 -7.72 38.42
N GLY A 50 -4.58 -7.85 37.14
CA GLY A 50 -4.97 -6.86 36.14
C GLY A 50 -6.49 -6.81 35.98
N GLU A 51 -7.10 -5.63 36.18
CA GLU A 51 -8.52 -5.43 35.91
C GLU A 51 -8.74 -5.06 34.44
N VAL A 52 -9.63 -5.78 33.76
CA VAL A 52 -10.05 -5.42 32.40
C VAL A 52 -10.92 -4.17 32.47
N THR A 53 -10.39 -3.04 31.99
CA THR A 53 -11.11 -1.77 31.95
C THR A 53 -11.91 -1.58 30.66
N VAL A 54 -12.84 -0.62 30.66
CA VAL A 54 -13.57 -0.21 29.45
C VAL A 54 -12.62 0.28 28.34
N GLU A 55 -11.54 0.96 28.71
CA GLU A 55 -10.55 1.46 27.75
C GLU A 55 -9.80 0.32 27.07
N LEU A 56 -9.47 -0.73 27.83
CA LEU A 56 -8.82 -1.93 27.30
C LEU A 56 -9.71 -2.67 26.31
N VAL A 57 -11.01 -2.78 26.60
CA VAL A 57 -12.00 -3.35 25.67
C VAL A 57 -12.11 -2.49 24.41
N ARG A 58 -12.10 -1.16 24.54
CA ARG A 58 -12.08 -0.26 23.37
C ARG A 58 -10.83 -0.46 22.53
N GLN A 59 -9.66 -0.56 23.16
CA GLN A 59 -8.38 -0.81 22.49
C GLN A 59 -8.36 -2.16 21.76
N VAL A 60 -8.84 -3.24 22.38
CA VAL A 60 -8.95 -4.55 21.72
C VAL A 60 -9.88 -4.49 20.50
N VAL A 61 -11.03 -3.83 20.62
CA VAL A 61 -11.92 -3.65 19.47
C VAL A 61 -11.24 -2.77 18.41
N SER A 62 -10.53 -1.71 18.80
CA SER A 62 -9.77 -0.86 17.89
C SER A 62 -8.72 -1.63 17.11
N ASP A 63 -7.89 -2.42 17.78
CA ASP A 63 -6.85 -3.22 17.13
C ASP A 63 -7.46 -4.28 16.20
N ARG A 64 -8.60 -4.85 16.58
CA ARG A 64 -9.26 -5.92 15.81
C ARG A 64 -10.00 -5.41 14.58
N THR A 65 -10.53 -4.19 14.65
CA THR A 65 -11.41 -3.64 13.61
C THR A 65 -10.76 -2.51 12.81
N GLY A 66 -9.61 -2.02 13.25
CA GLY A 66 -9.01 -0.77 12.81
C GLY A 66 -9.76 0.48 13.28
N ILE A 67 -10.85 0.34 14.07
CA ILE A 67 -11.72 1.45 14.48
C ILE A 67 -11.18 2.14 15.72
N PRO A 68 -10.64 3.37 15.66
CA PRO A 68 -10.24 4.08 16.87
C PRO A 68 -11.50 4.40 17.70
N LEU A 69 -11.67 3.67 18.81
CA LEU A 69 -12.79 3.80 19.76
C LEU A 69 -12.39 4.57 21.02
N THR A 70 -11.10 4.84 21.15
CA THR A 70 -10.51 5.77 22.11
C THR A 70 -10.47 7.17 21.48
N ARG A 71 -10.14 8.20 22.27
CA ARG A 71 -9.75 9.49 21.68
C ARG A 71 -8.60 9.22 20.70
N LEU A 72 -8.55 9.96 19.57
CA LEU A 72 -7.42 9.92 18.63
C LEU A 72 -6.12 9.78 19.42
N SER A 73 -5.34 8.74 19.11
CA SER A 73 -4.06 8.52 19.78
C SER A 73 -3.16 9.76 19.56
N GLN A 74 -2.14 9.95 20.39
CA GLN A 74 -1.19 11.04 20.14
C GLN A 74 -0.54 10.90 18.76
N ASP A 75 -0.29 9.66 18.33
CA ASP A 75 0.30 9.34 17.03
C ASP A 75 -0.67 9.66 15.88
N ASP A 76 -1.95 9.30 15.99
CA ASP A 76 -2.97 9.63 14.98
C ASP A 76 -3.12 11.15 14.82
N ARG A 77 -3.06 11.89 15.93
CA ARG A 77 -3.14 13.35 15.90
C ARG A 77 -1.93 13.95 15.21
N ALA A 78 -0.73 13.48 15.54
CA ALA A 78 0.50 13.95 14.92
C ALA A 78 0.47 13.71 13.40
N ARG A 79 0.10 12.50 12.97
CA ARG A 79 -0.05 12.16 11.55
C ARG A 79 -1.07 13.04 10.85
N LEU A 80 -2.25 13.22 11.45
CA LEU A 80 -3.26 14.09 10.86
C LEU A 80 -2.81 15.54 10.76
N LEU A 81 -2.03 16.06 11.70
CA LEU A 81 -1.46 17.41 11.62
C LEU A 81 -0.54 17.56 10.39
N HIS A 82 0.32 16.57 10.15
CA HIS A 82 1.31 16.55 9.07
C HIS A 82 0.82 15.94 7.74
N LEU A 83 -0.42 15.45 7.67
CA LEU A 83 -0.98 14.78 6.49
C LEU A 83 -0.80 15.57 5.19
N GLU A 84 -0.98 16.89 5.22
CA GLU A 84 -0.81 17.72 4.02
C GLU A 84 0.65 17.73 3.51
N GLU A 85 1.62 17.74 4.42
CA GLU A 85 3.04 17.70 4.10
C GLU A 85 3.45 16.32 3.57
N GLU A 86 2.93 15.25 4.17
CA GLU A 86 3.14 13.87 3.69
C GLU A 86 2.62 13.69 2.27
N LEU A 87 1.39 14.14 2.00
CA LEU A 87 0.80 14.05 0.66
C LEU A 87 1.57 14.89 -0.36
N ARG A 88 2.07 16.09 -0.01
CA ARG A 88 2.93 16.91 -0.90
C ARG A 88 4.26 16.25 -1.26
N ARG A 89 4.82 15.42 -0.37
CA ARG A 89 6.05 14.68 -0.67
C ARG A 89 5.80 13.70 -1.81
N ARG A 90 4.66 13.00 -1.78
CA ARG A 90 4.29 11.99 -2.78
C ARG A 90 3.66 12.57 -4.04
N VAL A 91 2.68 13.46 -3.91
CA VAL A 91 1.96 14.10 -5.03
C VAL A 91 2.61 15.43 -5.35
N LYS A 92 3.21 15.54 -6.54
CA LYS A 92 3.84 16.78 -7.01
C LYS A 92 2.81 17.67 -7.69
N GLY A 93 2.71 18.92 -7.23
CA GLY A 93 1.68 19.86 -7.67
C GLY A 93 0.32 19.59 -7.02
N GLN A 94 -0.76 20.16 -7.57
CA GLN A 94 -2.14 19.96 -7.12
C GLN A 94 -2.40 20.42 -5.66
N GLU A 95 -1.81 21.56 -5.30
CA GLU A 95 -1.85 22.09 -3.93
C GLU A 95 -3.27 22.32 -3.38
N GLU A 96 -4.17 22.82 -4.23
CA GLU A 96 -5.57 23.01 -3.86
C GLU A 96 -6.26 21.66 -3.59
N ALA A 97 -6.00 20.66 -4.42
CA ALA A 97 -6.58 19.32 -4.27
C ALA A 97 -6.15 18.65 -2.96
N ILE A 98 -4.85 18.71 -2.65
CA ILE A 98 -4.30 18.19 -1.39
C ILE A 98 -4.93 18.91 -0.19
N ARG A 99 -5.08 20.23 -0.26
CA ARG A 99 -5.67 21.04 0.81
C ARG A 99 -7.15 20.71 1.07
N GLU A 100 -7.97 20.60 0.03
CA GLU A 100 -9.40 20.29 0.19
C GLU A 100 -9.65 18.89 0.77
N VAL A 101 -8.86 17.90 0.32
CA VAL A 101 -8.95 16.54 0.83
C VAL A 101 -8.50 16.48 2.29
N THR A 102 -7.31 17.00 2.61
CA THR A 102 -6.76 16.97 3.98
C THR A 102 -7.69 17.68 4.96
N ARG A 103 -8.26 18.83 4.58
CA ARG A 103 -9.24 19.56 5.40
C ARG A 103 -10.49 18.73 5.69
N THR A 104 -10.98 17.99 4.71
CA THR A 104 -12.18 17.14 4.87
C THR A 104 -11.89 15.94 5.76
N VAL A 105 -10.78 15.24 5.52
CA VAL A 105 -10.35 14.11 6.36
C VAL A 105 -10.08 14.54 7.81
N LYS A 106 -9.37 15.67 8.02
CA LYS A 106 -9.11 16.24 9.35
C LYS A 106 -10.42 16.53 10.09
N ARG A 107 -11.43 17.10 9.43
CA ARG A 107 -12.76 17.36 10.03
C ARG A 107 -13.47 16.07 10.43
N ALA A 108 -13.45 15.06 9.57
CA ALA A 108 -14.07 13.77 9.87
C ALA A 108 -13.40 13.08 11.06
N ARG A 109 -12.06 13.03 11.08
CA ARG A 109 -11.29 12.44 12.18
C ARG A 109 -11.38 13.23 13.48
N ALA A 110 -11.61 14.54 13.42
CA ALA A 110 -11.88 15.37 14.59
C ALA A 110 -13.30 15.17 15.18
N GLY A 111 -14.13 14.30 14.57
CA GLY A 111 -15.51 14.05 15.00
C GLY A 111 -16.48 15.17 14.66
N LEU A 112 -16.11 16.03 13.69
CA LEU A 112 -16.93 17.17 13.25
C LEU A 112 -17.78 16.86 12.02
N ALA A 113 -17.63 15.66 11.42
CA ALA A 113 -18.48 15.18 10.33
C ALA A 113 -19.65 14.34 10.85
N ASP A 114 -20.65 14.09 10.00
CA ASP A 114 -21.77 13.21 10.34
C ASP A 114 -21.26 11.76 10.51
N PRO A 115 -21.41 11.14 11.70
CA PRO A 115 -20.92 9.79 11.96
C PRO A 115 -21.70 8.68 11.23
N ARG A 116 -22.77 9.01 10.52
CA ARG A 116 -23.54 8.07 9.68
C ARG A 116 -23.03 8.00 8.26
N ARG A 117 -22.22 8.95 7.81
CA ARG A 117 -21.70 9.01 6.45
C ARG A 117 -20.27 8.46 6.39
N PRO A 118 -19.74 8.13 5.20
CA PRO A 118 -18.33 7.79 5.03
C PRO A 118 -17.36 8.86 5.56
N LEU A 119 -16.09 8.49 5.76
CA LEU A 119 -15.03 9.38 6.25
C LEU A 119 -14.86 10.60 5.33
N GLY A 120 -15.11 10.40 4.04
CA GLY A 120 -15.22 11.45 3.04
C GLY A 120 -15.61 10.87 1.69
N VAL A 121 -16.35 11.65 0.92
CA VAL A 121 -16.78 11.32 -0.43
C VAL A 121 -16.30 12.42 -1.38
N PHE A 122 -15.42 12.06 -2.30
CA PHE A 122 -14.78 13.00 -3.23
C PHE A 122 -15.05 12.65 -4.68
N LEU A 123 -15.19 13.67 -5.52
CA LEU A 123 -15.10 13.55 -6.98
C LEU A 123 -13.86 14.29 -7.47
N PHE A 124 -12.84 13.56 -7.90
CA PHE A 124 -11.62 14.09 -8.49
C PHE A 124 -11.82 14.32 -9.98
N ALA A 125 -11.85 15.57 -10.40
CA ALA A 125 -12.11 15.99 -11.77
C ALA A 125 -10.86 16.61 -12.41
N GLY A 126 -10.50 16.18 -13.61
CA GLY A 126 -9.36 16.75 -14.35
C GLY A 126 -8.84 15.82 -15.44
N PRO A 127 -7.72 16.15 -16.11
CA PRO A 127 -7.16 15.33 -17.20
C PRO A 127 -6.60 14.00 -16.70
N THR A 128 -6.30 13.08 -17.61
CA THR A 128 -5.57 11.86 -17.24
C THR A 128 -4.11 12.17 -16.89
N GLY A 129 -3.55 11.41 -15.95
CA GLY A 129 -2.12 11.52 -15.62
C GLY A 129 -1.69 12.76 -14.84
N VAL A 130 -2.62 13.54 -14.25
CA VAL A 130 -2.30 14.74 -13.44
C VAL A 130 -2.15 14.47 -11.94
N GLY A 131 -2.38 13.23 -11.48
CA GLY A 131 -2.20 12.84 -10.08
C GLY A 131 -3.46 12.43 -9.30
N LYS A 132 -4.63 12.31 -9.95
CA LYS A 132 -5.88 11.87 -9.29
C LYS A 132 -5.73 10.55 -8.52
N THR A 133 -5.28 9.50 -9.23
CA THR A 133 -5.04 8.17 -8.64
C THR A 133 -3.87 8.19 -7.66
N GLU A 134 -2.81 8.97 -7.93
CA GLU A 134 -1.66 9.08 -7.03
C GLU A 134 -2.06 9.67 -5.67
N LEU A 135 -2.93 10.69 -5.67
CA LEU A 135 -3.46 11.26 -4.42
C LEU A 135 -4.31 10.24 -3.65
N ALA A 136 -5.10 9.43 -4.34
CA ALA A 136 -5.88 8.36 -3.69
C ALA A 136 -4.98 7.31 -3.03
N LEU A 137 -3.90 6.89 -3.69
CA LEU A 137 -2.91 5.96 -3.14
C LEU A 137 -2.15 6.57 -1.96
N ALA A 138 -1.72 7.83 -2.09
CA ALA A 138 -1.05 8.56 -1.02
C ALA A 138 -1.93 8.70 0.23
N LEU A 139 -3.25 8.87 0.06
CA LEU A 139 -4.19 8.89 1.18
C LEU A 139 -4.37 7.51 1.82
N ALA A 140 -4.37 6.43 1.04
CA ALA A 140 -4.47 5.08 1.58
C ALA A 140 -3.29 4.78 2.50
N GLU A 141 -2.08 5.04 2.02
CA GLU A 141 -0.84 4.91 2.79
C GLU A 141 -0.87 5.80 4.05
N ALA A 142 -1.12 7.09 3.90
CA ALA A 142 -1.03 8.04 5.01
C ALA A 142 -2.11 7.87 6.10
N LEU A 143 -3.28 7.30 5.75
CA LEU A 143 -4.39 7.17 6.70
C LEU A 143 -4.53 5.76 7.30
N PHE A 144 -4.01 4.74 6.62
CA PHE A 144 -4.24 3.34 6.99
C PHE A 144 -2.95 2.52 7.10
N ASP A 145 -1.77 3.14 6.99
CA ASP A 145 -0.43 2.51 7.10
C ASP A 145 -0.18 1.34 6.14
N GLU A 146 -1.01 1.19 5.11
CA GLU A 146 -0.91 0.12 4.12
C GLU A 146 -1.26 0.68 2.74
N GLU A 147 -0.35 0.56 1.77
CA GLU A 147 -0.69 0.87 0.37
C GLU A 147 -1.82 -0.04 -0.15
N ASP A 148 -1.90 -1.27 0.37
CA ASP A 148 -2.93 -2.26 0.03
C ASP A 148 -4.30 -1.99 0.70
N ALA A 149 -4.42 -0.91 1.49
CA ALA A 149 -5.70 -0.42 2.02
C ALA A 149 -6.53 0.35 0.96
N ILE A 150 -6.46 -0.07 -0.30
CA ILE A 150 -7.24 0.49 -1.40
C ILE A 150 -8.03 -0.61 -2.14
N LEU A 151 -9.31 -0.35 -2.38
CA LEU A 151 -10.13 -1.07 -3.34
C LEU A 151 -10.25 -0.21 -4.58
N ARG A 152 -9.71 -0.68 -5.69
CA ARG A 152 -9.78 0.02 -6.96
C ARG A 152 -10.75 -0.70 -7.90
N LEU A 153 -11.70 0.05 -8.43
CA LEU A 153 -12.73 -0.44 -9.35
C LEU A 153 -12.76 0.48 -10.57
N ASP A 154 -12.58 -0.08 -11.76
CA ASP A 154 -12.75 0.64 -13.03
C ASP A 154 -14.23 0.62 -13.42
N MET A 155 -14.87 1.78 -13.48
CA MET A 155 -16.30 1.88 -13.79
C MET A 155 -16.64 1.52 -15.23
N SER A 156 -15.64 1.43 -16.13
CA SER A 156 -15.81 0.85 -17.46
C SER A 156 -16.14 -0.64 -17.42
N GLU A 157 -15.80 -1.35 -16.34
CA GLU A 157 -16.22 -2.76 -16.14
C GLU A 157 -17.68 -2.89 -15.65
N TYR A 158 -18.35 -1.77 -15.38
CA TYR A 158 -19.70 -1.70 -14.82
C TYR A 158 -20.64 -0.88 -15.70
N MET A 159 -20.39 -0.86 -17.02
CA MET A 159 -21.22 -0.18 -18.02
C MET A 159 -22.59 -0.85 -18.19
N GLU A 160 -22.67 -2.16 -17.94
CA GLU A 160 -23.90 -2.94 -18.13
C GLU A 160 -24.60 -3.26 -16.81
N LYS A 161 -25.93 -3.26 -16.82
CA LYS A 161 -26.75 -3.48 -15.61
C LYS A 161 -26.40 -4.78 -14.86
N TYR A 162 -26.10 -5.86 -15.58
CA TYR A 162 -25.76 -7.13 -14.94
C TYR A 162 -24.40 -7.11 -14.23
N GLN A 163 -23.45 -6.28 -14.67
CA GLN A 163 -22.14 -6.15 -14.06
C GLN A 163 -22.21 -5.46 -12.70
N VAL A 164 -23.20 -4.58 -12.50
CA VAL A 164 -23.46 -3.88 -11.22
C VAL A 164 -23.65 -4.87 -10.06
N SER A 165 -24.26 -6.03 -10.33
CA SER A 165 -24.44 -7.09 -9.32
C SER A 165 -23.11 -7.59 -8.76
N ARG A 166 -21.99 -7.53 -9.51
CA ARG A 166 -20.66 -7.93 -9.01
C ARG A 166 -20.13 -7.03 -7.90
N LEU A 167 -20.62 -5.78 -7.79
CA LEU A 167 -20.24 -4.88 -6.70
C LEU A 167 -20.82 -5.32 -5.36
N ILE A 168 -22.08 -5.77 -5.37
CA ILE A 168 -22.83 -6.14 -4.15
C ILE A 168 -22.91 -7.62 -3.88
N GLY A 169 -22.79 -8.47 -4.92
CA GLY A 169 -23.11 -9.87 -4.90
C GLY A 169 -24.37 -10.16 -5.71
N SER A 170 -24.39 -11.29 -6.42
CA SER A 170 -25.57 -11.72 -7.19
C SER A 170 -26.68 -12.27 -6.28
N PRO A 171 -27.96 -11.99 -6.55
CA PRO A 171 -29.08 -12.55 -5.79
C PRO A 171 -29.28 -14.05 -6.05
N PRO A 172 -30.04 -14.76 -5.18
CA PRO A 172 -30.36 -16.18 -5.38
C PRO A 172 -30.92 -16.47 -6.76
N GLY A 173 -30.33 -17.45 -7.45
CA GLY A 173 -30.76 -17.89 -8.79
C GLY A 173 -30.04 -17.24 -9.98
N TYR A 174 -29.04 -16.38 -9.75
CA TYR A 174 -28.20 -15.79 -10.80
C TYR A 174 -26.79 -16.39 -10.83
N VAL A 175 -26.13 -16.34 -11.99
CA VAL A 175 -24.71 -16.73 -12.12
C VAL A 175 -23.86 -15.85 -11.21
N GLY A 176 -22.94 -16.46 -10.45
CA GLY A 176 -22.15 -15.77 -9.42
C GLY A 176 -22.87 -15.60 -8.09
N TYR A 177 -23.99 -16.30 -7.84
CA TYR A 177 -24.70 -16.25 -6.54
C TYR A 177 -23.81 -16.55 -5.32
N GLN A 178 -22.85 -17.48 -5.46
CA GLN A 178 -21.92 -17.81 -4.38
C GLN A 178 -20.75 -16.82 -4.29
N GLU A 179 -20.60 -15.92 -5.25
CA GLU A 179 -19.54 -14.92 -5.24
C GLU A 179 -19.95 -13.73 -4.37
N GLU A 180 -19.07 -13.41 -3.42
CA GLU A 180 -19.21 -12.24 -2.59
C GLU A 180 -19.02 -10.97 -3.44
N GLY A 181 -19.83 -9.94 -3.20
CA GLY A 181 -19.68 -8.66 -3.88
C GLY A 181 -18.30 -8.03 -3.62
N GLN A 182 -17.71 -7.45 -4.65
CA GLN A 182 -16.37 -6.84 -4.55
C GLN A 182 -16.34 -5.69 -3.53
N LEU A 183 -17.35 -4.82 -3.56
CA LEU A 183 -17.45 -3.68 -2.65
C LEU A 183 -17.92 -4.13 -1.26
N THR A 184 -19.06 -4.85 -1.20
CA THR A 184 -19.65 -5.30 0.07
C THR A 184 -18.70 -6.20 0.84
N GLY A 185 -18.04 -7.15 0.17
CA GLY A 185 -17.08 -8.04 0.78
C GLY A 185 -15.82 -7.35 1.26
N ARG A 186 -15.29 -6.39 0.48
CA ARG A 186 -14.15 -5.59 0.94
C ARG A 186 -14.50 -4.77 2.18
N LEU A 187 -15.63 -4.06 2.17
CA LEU A 187 -16.03 -3.21 3.29
C LEU A 187 -16.32 -4.01 4.56
N ARG A 188 -16.80 -5.26 4.45
CA ARG A 188 -16.91 -6.17 5.60
C ARG A 188 -15.55 -6.57 6.17
N ARG A 189 -14.65 -7.04 5.30
CA ARG A 189 -13.33 -7.53 5.72
C ARG A 189 -12.40 -6.42 6.22
N ARG A 190 -12.43 -5.26 5.56
CA ARG A 190 -11.58 -4.09 5.84
C ARG A 190 -12.37 -2.80 5.65
N PRO A 191 -13.10 -2.35 6.69
CA PRO A 191 -13.87 -1.10 6.63
C PRO A 191 -12.97 0.16 6.59
N TYR A 192 -11.69 0.04 6.98
CA TYR A 192 -10.64 1.05 6.82
C TYR A 192 -9.97 0.88 5.47
N THR A 193 -10.53 1.52 4.46
CA THR A 193 -10.01 1.42 3.11
C THR A 193 -10.34 2.68 2.34
N VAL A 194 -9.48 3.03 1.40
CA VAL A 194 -9.87 3.89 0.29
C VAL A 194 -10.63 3.04 -0.71
N VAL A 195 -11.77 3.53 -1.20
CA VAL A 195 -12.51 2.96 -2.33
C VAL A 195 -12.35 3.94 -3.48
N LEU A 196 -11.55 3.56 -4.48
CA LEU A 196 -11.30 4.32 -5.69
C LEU A 196 -12.17 3.80 -6.83
N LEU A 197 -13.08 4.64 -7.30
CA LEU A 197 -13.97 4.40 -8.44
C LEU A 197 -13.44 5.20 -9.62
N ASP A 198 -12.68 4.55 -10.51
CA ASP A 198 -12.08 5.21 -11.66
C ASP A 198 -13.09 5.38 -12.80
N GLU A 199 -13.05 6.54 -13.47
CA GLU A 199 -13.89 6.88 -14.65
C GLU A 199 -15.41 6.76 -14.41
N MET A 200 -15.89 7.38 -13.33
CA MET A 200 -17.29 7.29 -12.87
C MET A 200 -18.32 7.65 -13.95
N GLU A 201 -17.97 8.49 -14.92
CA GLU A 201 -18.82 8.84 -16.06
C GLU A 201 -19.13 7.67 -17.01
N LYS A 202 -18.41 6.54 -16.88
CA LYS A 202 -18.62 5.33 -17.68
C LYS A 202 -19.56 4.35 -17.00
N ALA A 203 -19.82 4.51 -15.71
CA ALA A 203 -20.65 3.57 -14.95
C ALA A 203 -22.10 3.54 -15.46
N HIS A 204 -22.75 2.38 -15.36
CA HIS A 204 -24.20 2.29 -15.51
C HIS A 204 -24.91 3.17 -14.45
N PRO A 205 -26.04 3.83 -14.76
CA PRO A 205 -26.77 4.68 -13.81
C PRO A 205 -27.13 4.00 -12.48
N GLU A 206 -27.38 2.69 -12.49
CA GLU A 206 -27.65 1.91 -11.28
C GLU A 206 -26.48 1.89 -10.28
N VAL A 207 -25.24 2.09 -10.75
CA VAL A 207 -24.07 2.25 -9.87
C VAL A 207 -24.20 3.54 -9.09
N GLN A 208 -24.63 4.64 -9.71
CA GLN A 208 -24.87 5.91 -9.00
C GLN A 208 -25.96 5.75 -7.94
N ASN A 209 -27.07 5.06 -8.27
CA ASN A 209 -28.16 4.77 -7.34
C ASN A 209 -27.69 3.98 -6.11
N LEU A 210 -26.80 3.01 -6.31
CA LEU A 210 -26.18 2.26 -5.24
C LEU A 210 -25.34 3.15 -4.32
N PHE A 211 -24.49 4.00 -4.89
CA PHE A 211 -23.62 4.88 -4.11
C PHE A 211 -24.39 6.01 -3.40
N LEU A 212 -25.52 6.47 -3.95
CA LEU A 212 -26.43 7.40 -3.24
C LEU A 212 -26.82 6.85 -1.86
N GLN A 213 -27.26 5.59 -1.81
CA GLN A 213 -27.66 4.95 -0.55
C GLN A 213 -26.48 4.82 0.41
N LEU A 214 -25.31 4.42 -0.11
CA LEU A 214 -24.09 4.27 0.67
C LEU A 214 -23.57 5.60 1.22
N PHE A 215 -23.62 6.69 0.46
CA PHE A 215 -23.13 8.00 0.88
C PHE A 215 -24.06 8.68 1.90
N ASP A 216 -25.34 8.30 1.92
CA ASP A 216 -26.32 8.77 2.90
C ASP A 216 -26.29 7.98 4.21
N ALA A 217 -26.34 6.65 4.11
CA ALA A 217 -26.47 5.76 5.27
C ALA A 217 -25.13 5.23 5.79
N GLY A 218 -24.05 5.42 5.02
CA GLY A 218 -22.72 4.88 5.30
C GLY A 218 -22.67 3.35 5.26
N ARG A 219 -23.71 2.70 4.76
CA ARG A 219 -23.86 1.25 4.78
C ARG A 219 -24.54 0.76 3.51
N LEU A 220 -24.23 -0.48 3.14
CA LEU A 220 -24.79 -1.15 1.98
C LEU A 220 -25.19 -2.57 2.38
N THR A 221 -26.34 -3.04 1.93
CA THR A 221 -26.77 -4.42 2.14
C THR A 221 -26.49 -5.23 0.87
N ASP A 222 -25.82 -6.37 1.01
CA ASP A 222 -25.59 -7.28 -0.10
C ASP A 222 -26.87 -8.02 -0.51
N ALA A 223 -26.82 -8.75 -1.63
CA ALA A 223 -27.97 -9.49 -2.14
C ALA A 223 -28.42 -10.67 -1.24
N HIS A 224 -27.60 -11.03 -0.24
CA HIS A 224 -27.90 -12.08 0.75
C HIS A 224 -28.42 -11.48 2.07
N GLY A 225 -28.57 -10.16 2.17
CA GLY A 225 -29.06 -9.47 3.36
C GLY A 225 -27.97 -9.13 4.38
N ASN A 226 -26.69 -9.35 4.07
CA ASN A 226 -25.60 -8.98 4.97
C ASN A 226 -25.26 -7.49 4.83
N LEU A 227 -24.93 -6.87 5.96
CA LEU A 227 -24.62 -5.45 6.02
C LEU A 227 -23.10 -5.21 5.89
N ALA A 228 -22.72 -4.36 4.94
CA ALA A 228 -21.37 -3.82 4.79
C ALA A 228 -21.33 -2.38 5.32
N ASP A 229 -20.34 -2.08 6.17
CA ASP A 229 -20.17 -0.76 6.79
C ASP A 229 -19.09 0.05 6.07
N GLY A 230 -19.49 1.14 5.42
CA GLY A 230 -18.63 2.08 4.71
C GLY A 230 -18.34 3.37 5.48
N ARG A 231 -18.81 3.54 6.72
CA ARG A 231 -18.63 4.79 7.49
C ARG A 231 -17.17 5.13 7.77
N ASN A 232 -16.30 4.11 7.79
CA ASN A 232 -14.86 4.27 8.03
C ASN A 232 -14.03 4.31 6.74
N ALA A 233 -14.67 4.16 5.58
CA ALA A 233 -14.02 4.17 4.29
C ALA A 233 -13.98 5.58 3.71
N LEU A 234 -12.97 5.83 2.87
CA LEU A 234 -12.84 7.04 2.09
C LEU A 234 -13.23 6.72 0.64
N PHE A 235 -14.25 7.39 0.09
CA PHE A 235 -14.68 7.18 -1.28
C PHE A 235 -14.12 8.26 -2.19
N ILE A 236 -13.41 7.84 -3.21
CA ILE A 236 -12.82 8.72 -4.22
C ILE A 236 -13.31 8.25 -5.58
N MET A 237 -14.03 9.11 -6.27
CA MET A 237 -14.42 8.91 -7.66
C MET A 237 -13.49 9.73 -8.54
N THR A 238 -13.07 9.20 -9.69
CA THR A 238 -12.33 9.98 -10.69
C THR A 238 -13.18 10.20 -11.93
N THR A 239 -13.02 11.37 -12.54
CA THR A 239 -13.65 11.68 -13.82
C THR A 239 -12.72 12.48 -14.72
N ASN A 240 -12.84 12.25 -16.02
CA ASN A 240 -12.15 13.02 -17.06
C ASN A 240 -13.11 13.95 -17.84
N LEU A 241 -14.36 14.09 -17.39
CA LEU A 241 -15.37 14.95 -18.02
C LEU A 241 -14.89 16.40 -18.16
N GLY A 242 -15.19 17.01 -19.30
CA GLY A 242 -14.81 18.38 -19.63
C GLY A 242 -13.30 18.64 -19.78
N ALA A 243 -12.42 17.71 -19.37
CA ALA A 243 -10.99 17.96 -19.32
C ALA A 243 -10.37 18.14 -20.72
N ARG A 244 -10.85 17.38 -21.72
CA ARG A 244 -10.33 17.43 -23.08
C ARG A 244 -10.67 18.74 -23.79
N GLU A 245 -11.91 19.21 -23.63
CA GLU A 245 -12.37 20.51 -24.14
C GLU A 245 -11.71 21.65 -23.36
N ALA A 246 -11.68 21.56 -22.03
CA ALA A 246 -11.09 22.58 -21.20
C ALA A 246 -9.58 22.80 -21.48
N MET A 247 -8.85 21.74 -21.83
CA MET A 247 -7.45 21.85 -22.27
C MET A 247 -7.28 22.51 -23.65
N GLY A 248 -8.26 22.39 -24.55
CA GLY A 248 -8.24 22.98 -25.90
C GLY A 248 -8.49 24.49 -25.91
N PHE A 249 -9.11 25.03 -24.85
CA PHE A 249 -9.45 26.44 -24.72
C PHE A 249 -8.78 27.11 -23.51
N LEU A 250 -7.53 26.72 -23.17
CA LEU A 250 -6.81 27.34 -22.04
C LEU A 250 -6.59 28.86 -22.23
N ASP A 251 -6.67 29.36 -23.47
CA ASP A 251 -6.53 30.79 -23.80
C ASP A 251 -7.89 31.56 -23.76
N GLN A 252 -9.00 30.90 -23.40
CA GLN A 252 -10.31 31.54 -23.28
C GLN A 252 -10.54 32.15 -21.89
N PRO A 253 -11.40 33.18 -21.80
CA PRO A 253 -11.66 33.89 -20.55
C PRO A 253 -12.37 33.03 -19.50
N GLU A 254 -13.12 31.98 -19.88
CA GLU A 254 -13.73 31.10 -18.89
C GLU A 254 -12.68 30.26 -18.12
N PRO A 255 -12.69 30.31 -16.77
CA PRO A 255 -11.78 29.52 -15.95
C PRO A 255 -11.89 28.02 -16.25
N TYR A 256 -10.74 27.33 -16.25
CA TYR A 256 -10.65 25.88 -16.47
C TYR A 256 -11.64 25.08 -15.59
N GLN A 257 -11.70 25.42 -14.30
CA GLN A 257 -12.59 24.78 -13.34
C GLN A 257 -14.08 24.98 -13.68
N ALA A 258 -14.47 26.15 -14.20
CA ALA A 258 -15.86 26.42 -14.58
C ALA A 258 -16.34 25.52 -15.73
N ARG A 259 -15.44 25.20 -16.67
CA ARG A 259 -15.72 24.27 -17.78
C ARG A 259 -15.83 22.83 -17.31
N LEU A 260 -14.96 22.40 -16.39
CA LEU A 260 -15.11 21.10 -15.73
C LEU A 260 -16.44 21.01 -14.98
N GLN A 261 -16.78 22.05 -14.22
CA GLN A 261 -18.02 22.10 -13.45
C GLN A 261 -19.25 21.97 -14.33
N ALA A 262 -19.32 22.70 -15.45
CA ALA A 262 -20.42 22.60 -16.38
C ALA A 262 -20.59 21.17 -16.94
N ALA A 263 -19.49 20.53 -17.35
CA ALA A 263 -19.52 19.16 -17.86
C ALA A 263 -19.93 18.12 -16.79
N ILE A 264 -19.55 18.35 -15.53
CA ILE A 264 -19.95 17.50 -14.40
C ILE A 264 -21.46 17.65 -14.13
N GLU A 265 -21.97 18.88 -14.10
CA GLU A 265 -23.40 19.18 -13.88
C GLU A 265 -24.30 18.70 -15.03
N GLU A 266 -23.77 18.64 -16.25
CA GLU A 266 -24.49 18.07 -17.40
C GLU A 266 -24.62 16.55 -17.31
N HIS A 267 -23.58 15.86 -16.80
CA HIS A 267 -23.53 14.40 -16.78
C HIS A 267 -24.13 13.78 -15.52
N PHE A 268 -23.80 14.33 -14.34
CA PHE A 268 -24.23 13.78 -13.05
C PHE A 268 -25.47 14.51 -12.54
N THR A 269 -26.39 13.75 -11.95
CA THR A 269 -27.61 14.34 -11.43
C THR A 269 -27.32 15.20 -10.18
N PRO A 270 -28.11 16.26 -9.93
CA PRO A 270 -27.98 17.07 -8.72
C PRO A 270 -28.08 16.23 -7.44
N GLU A 271 -28.92 15.19 -7.42
CA GLU A 271 -29.05 14.27 -6.29
C GLU A 271 -27.72 13.58 -5.97
N PHE A 272 -27.01 13.11 -6.99
CA PHE A 272 -25.71 12.46 -6.82
C PHE A 272 -24.65 13.44 -6.34
N LEU A 273 -24.53 14.60 -6.99
CA LEU A 273 -23.56 15.63 -6.63
C LEU A 273 -23.76 16.14 -5.20
N ASN A 274 -25.00 16.27 -4.74
CA ASN A 274 -25.34 16.68 -3.38
C ASN A 274 -24.94 15.66 -2.30
N ARG A 275 -24.53 14.43 -2.66
CA ARG A 275 -23.99 13.42 -1.73
C ARG A 275 -22.47 13.40 -1.65
N ILE A 276 -21.80 14.17 -2.51
CA ILE A 276 -20.35 14.31 -2.55
C ILE A 276 -19.97 15.45 -1.60
N ASP A 277 -18.98 15.24 -0.73
CA ASP A 277 -18.56 16.29 0.22
C ASP A 277 -17.79 17.40 -0.49
N ARG A 278 -16.95 17.02 -1.47
CA ARG A 278 -16.15 17.92 -2.30
C ARG A 278 -15.91 17.37 -3.71
N ILE A 279 -16.16 18.23 -4.70
CA ILE A 279 -15.54 18.10 -6.02
C ILE A 279 -14.15 18.73 -5.93
N VAL A 280 -13.13 17.99 -6.33
CA VAL A 280 -11.72 18.38 -6.23
C VAL A 280 -11.17 18.47 -7.64
N TYR A 281 -10.82 19.68 -8.07
CA TYR A 281 -10.30 19.92 -9.41
C TYR A 281 -8.78 19.71 -9.45
N PHE A 282 -8.34 19.02 -10.49
CA PHE A 282 -6.93 18.78 -10.79
C PHE A 282 -6.54 19.55 -12.03
N GLU A 283 -5.52 20.38 -11.90
CA GLU A 283 -5.04 21.23 -12.98
C GLU A 283 -4.08 20.48 -13.91
N PRO A 284 -3.96 20.90 -15.18
CA PRO A 284 -2.89 20.43 -16.05
C PRO A 284 -1.51 20.68 -15.42
N LEU A 285 -0.58 19.74 -15.61
CA LEU A 285 0.75 19.84 -15.04
C LEU A 285 1.56 20.97 -15.70
N ASN A 286 2.14 21.85 -14.90
CA ASN A 286 3.08 22.86 -15.37
C ASN A 286 4.50 22.28 -15.54
N ALA A 287 5.38 22.99 -16.24
CA ALA A 287 6.73 22.51 -16.55
C ALA A 287 7.56 22.16 -15.30
N GLU A 288 7.48 22.97 -14.25
CA GLU A 288 8.18 22.73 -12.98
C GLU A 288 7.70 21.44 -12.30
N THR A 289 6.38 21.22 -12.29
CA THR A 289 5.76 20.01 -11.72
C THR A 289 6.18 18.77 -12.51
N VAL A 290 6.23 18.86 -13.84
CA VAL A 290 6.67 17.77 -14.70
C VAL A 290 8.13 17.38 -14.41
N LEU A 291 9.02 18.37 -14.23
CA LEU A 291 10.41 18.13 -13.87
C LEU A 291 10.53 17.45 -12.50
N ALA A 292 9.75 17.88 -11.51
CA ALA A 292 9.71 17.25 -10.20
C ALA A 292 9.16 15.80 -10.25
N ILE A 293 8.20 15.53 -11.13
CA ILE A 293 7.68 14.18 -11.37
C ILE A 293 8.75 13.32 -12.04
N PHE A 294 9.52 13.86 -13.00
CA PHE A 294 10.65 13.15 -13.60
C PHE A 294 11.62 12.68 -12.51
N ASP A 295 12.04 13.57 -11.61
CA ASP A 295 12.98 13.20 -10.54
C ASP A 295 12.44 12.09 -9.65
N LYS A 296 11.16 12.20 -9.27
CA LYS A 296 10.48 11.17 -8.47
C LYS A 296 10.47 9.81 -9.18
N LEU A 297 10.19 9.78 -10.48
CA LEU A 297 10.13 8.54 -11.25
C LEU A 297 11.52 7.97 -11.56
N PHE A 298 12.51 8.83 -11.75
CA PHE A 298 13.87 8.43 -12.10
C PHE A 298 14.69 7.99 -10.88
N THR A 299 14.40 8.50 -9.68
CA THR A 299 15.16 8.14 -8.46
C THR A 299 15.23 6.62 -8.24
N PRO A 300 14.12 5.85 -8.25
CA PRO A 300 14.18 4.39 -8.08
C PRO A 300 14.91 3.69 -9.23
N VAL A 301 14.92 4.26 -10.43
CA VAL A 301 15.68 3.73 -11.58
C VAL A 301 17.18 3.88 -11.31
N ALA A 302 17.61 5.08 -10.92
CA ALA A 302 19.00 5.38 -10.60
C ALA A 302 19.50 4.52 -9.42
N GLU A 303 18.67 4.31 -8.40
CA GLU A 303 18.98 3.42 -7.27
C GLU A 303 19.23 1.97 -7.69
N ARG A 304 18.46 1.44 -8.64
CA ARG A 304 18.69 0.08 -9.19
C ARG A 304 20.03 -0.04 -9.91
N PHE A 305 20.41 0.96 -10.71
CA PHE A 305 21.74 0.98 -11.34
C PHE A 305 22.85 1.15 -10.30
N ARG A 306 22.63 1.99 -9.29
CA ARG A 306 23.59 2.21 -8.20
C ARG A 306 23.86 0.94 -7.41
N ALA A 307 22.84 0.11 -7.17
CA ALA A 307 22.99 -1.20 -6.55
C ALA A 307 23.87 -2.16 -7.36
N GLN A 308 24.02 -1.93 -8.67
CA GLN A 308 24.93 -2.66 -9.56
C GLN A 308 26.29 -1.95 -9.73
N GLY A 309 26.57 -0.92 -8.92
CA GLY A 309 27.82 -0.15 -8.97
C GLY A 309 27.89 0.85 -10.13
N ILE A 310 26.77 1.16 -10.79
CA ILE A 310 26.70 2.08 -11.93
C ILE A 310 26.03 3.38 -11.48
N VAL A 311 26.67 4.53 -11.71
CA VAL A 311 26.05 5.84 -11.47
C VAL A 311 25.41 6.33 -12.75
N VAL A 312 24.10 6.57 -12.72
CA VAL A 312 23.38 7.15 -13.86
C VAL A 312 22.91 8.54 -13.46
N GLU A 313 23.34 9.54 -14.22
CA GLU A 313 22.88 10.92 -14.11
C GLU A 313 22.23 11.34 -15.43
N VAL A 314 21.25 12.22 -15.35
CA VAL A 314 20.58 12.77 -16.53
C VAL A 314 20.83 14.26 -16.55
N SER A 315 21.36 14.77 -17.66
CA SER A 315 21.63 16.21 -17.78
C SER A 315 20.33 17.01 -17.75
N ASP A 316 20.38 18.22 -17.16
CA ASP A 316 19.20 19.10 -17.07
C ASP A 316 18.62 19.42 -18.45
N SER A 317 19.47 19.58 -19.47
CA SER A 317 19.05 19.83 -20.84
C SER A 317 18.29 18.63 -21.44
N PHE A 318 18.77 17.40 -21.24
CA PHE A 318 18.06 16.19 -21.68
C PHE A 318 16.74 16.02 -20.92
N LYS A 319 16.76 16.22 -19.60
CA LYS A 319 15.56 16.14 -18.76
C LYS A 319 14.48 17.12 -19.22
N GLN A 320 14.85 18.38 -19.45
CA GLN A 320 13.93 19.41 -19.96
C GLN A 320 13.39 19.04 -21.34
N GLU A 321 14.25 18.54 -22.23
CA GLU A 321 13.83 18.15 -23.57
C GLU A 321 12.90 16.94 -23.56
N LEU A 322 13.20 15.90 -22.78
CA LEU A 322 12.36 14.73 -22.62
C LEU A 322 10.99 15.12 -22.06
N CYS A 323 10.97 15.95 -21.01
CA CYS A 323 9.74 16.45 -20.41
C CYS A 323 8.91 17.26 -21.42
N ARG A 324 9.55 18.12 -22.23
CA ARG A 324 8.89 18.92 -23.26
C ARG A 324 8.30 18.07 -24.38
N ARG A 325 9.02 17.03 -24.85
CA ARG A 325 8.58 16.13 -25.92
C ARG A 325 7.43 15.21 -25.50
N HIS A 326 7.47 14.70 -24.27
CA HIS A 326 6.58 13.61 -23.84
C HIS A 326 5.43 14.05 -22.93
N THR A 327 5.43 15.29 -22.44
CA THR A 327 4.29 15.84 -21.72
C THR A 327 3.37 16.61 -22.66
N ASP A 328 2.62 15.87 -23.48
CA ASP A 328 1.44 16.48 -24.10
C ASP A 328 0.39 16.71 -22.99
N ARG A 329 -0.24 17.90 -22.98
CA ARG A 329 -1.25 18.32 -21.98
C ARG A 329 -2.29 17.21 -21.73
N LYS A 330 -2.58 16.39 -22.76
CA LYS A 330 -3.59 15.34 -22.76
C LYS A 330 -3.25 14.04 -22.01
N ARG A 331 -1.97 13.69 -21.81
CA ARG A 331 -1.54 12.37 -21.30
C ARG A 331 -0.83 12.42 -19.93
N GLY A 332 -0.42 13.60 -19.48
CA GLY A 332 0.18 13.83 -18.16
C GLY A 332 1.41 12.96 -17.87
N ALA A 333 1.65 12.66 -16.60
CA ALA A 333 2.83 11.92 -16.12
C ALA A 333 2.97 10.49 -16.64
N ARG A 334 1.89 9.87 -17.15
CA ARG A 334 1.93 8.49 -17.70
C ARG A 334 2.82 8.40 -18.94
N ALA A 335 2.84 9.44 -19.77
CA ALA A 335 3.70 9.49 -20.95
C ALA A 335 5.18 9.65 -20.57
N LEU A 336 5.46 10.36 -19.48
CA LEU A 336 6.81 10.55 -18.96
C LEU A 336 7.41 9.25 -18.43
N MET A 337 6.63 8.43 -17.73
CA MET A 337 7.10 7.11 -17.26
C MET A 337 7.55 6.22 -18.41
N ARG A 338 6.78 6.20 -19.52
CA ARG A 338 7.18 5.47 -20.73
C ARG A 338 8.41 6.08 -21.39
N ALA A 339 8.52 7.40 -21.43
CA ALA A 339 9.68 8.08 -22.00
C ALA A 339 10.98 7.77 -21.24
N ILE A 340 10.91 7.69 -19.90
CA ILE A 340 12.05 7.25 -19.07
C ILE A 340 12.43 5.81 -19.42
N GLU A 341 11.45 4.92 -19.54
CA GLU A 341 11.69 3.52 -19.90
C GLU A 341 12.34 3.40 -21.28
N ASP A 342 11.71 3.98 -22.30
CA ASP A 342 12.09 3.82 -23.70
C ASP A 342 13.39 4.56 -24.07
N GLU A 343 13.65 5.72 -23.46
CA GLU A 343 14.79 6.57 -23.84
C GLU A 343 15.96 6.55 -22.86
N ILE A 344 15.77 6.05 -21.63
CA ILE A 344 16.84 5.96 -20.64
C ILE A 344 17.09 4.51 -20.23
N VAL A 345 16.06 3.81 -19.73
CA VAL A 345 16.23 2.46 -19.16
C VAL A 345 16.60 1.44 -20.22
N ALA A 346 15.86 1.37 -21.33
CA ALA A 346 16.11 0.38 -22.38
C ALA A 346 17.51 0.55 -23.01
N PRO A 347 17.96 1.76 -23.42
CA PRO A 347 19.30 1.95 -23.95
C PRO A 347 20.41 1.62 -22.94
N LEU A 348 20.24 1.94 -21.66
CA LEU A 348 21.21 1.57 -20.63
C LEU A 348 21.27 0.05 -20.42
N THR A 349 20.13 -0.62 -20.52
CA THR A 349 20.05 -2.09 -20.42
C THR A 349 20.79 -2.74 -21.59
N ASP A 350 20.59 -2.26 -22.82
CA ASP A 350 21.32 -2.76 -24.00
C ASP A 350 22.83 -2.57 -23.85
N LYS A 351 23.26 -1.40 -23.36
CA LYS A 351 24.69 -1.09 -23.11
C LYS A 351 25.29 -1.98 -22.02
N LEU A 352 24.53 -2.26 -20.97
CA LEU A 352 24.95 -3.16 -19.89
C LEU A 352 25.13 -4.59 -20.42
N LEU A 353 24.17 -5.08 -21.21
CA LEU A 353 24.23 -6.42 -21.82
C LEU A 353 25.35 -6.53 -22.86
N ALA A 354 25.66 -5.46 -23.58
CA ALA A 354 26.79 -5.39 -24.50
C ALA A 354 28.16 -5.30 -23.79
N GLY A 355 28.18 -5.08 -22.47
CA GLY A 355 29.41 -4.88 -21.69
C GLY A 355 30.06 -3.51 -21.89
N GLU A 356 29.34 -2.53 -22.46
CA GLU A 356 29.81 -1.15 -22.64
C GLU A 356 29.84 -0.37 -21.32
N ILE A 357 28.93 -0.71 -20.39
CA ILE A 357 28.85 -0.13 -19.05
C ILE A 357 28.87 -1.25 -18.00
N GLY A 358 29.39 -0.96 -16.82
CA GLY A 358 29.54 -1.94 -15.75
C GLY A 358 29.92 -1.30 -14.42
N PRO A 359 30.16 -2.10 -13.37
CA PRO A 359 30.49 -1.58 -12.05
C PRO A 359 31.66 -0.59 -12.08
N GLY A 360 31.51 0.56 -11.42
CA GLY A 360 32.53 1.63 -11.41
C GLY A 360 32.44 2.59 -12.59
N THR A 361 31.38 2.55 -13.40
CA THR A 361 31.14 3.57 -14.43
C THR A 361 30.14 4.63 -13.99
N LYS A 362 30.39 5.87 -14.42
CA LYS A 362 29.40 6.95 -14.39
C LYS A 362 28.93 7.20 -15.81
N VAL A 363 27.62 7.18 -16.00
CA VAL A 363 26.96 7.43 -17.27
C VAL A 363 26.13 8.69 -17.13
N VAL A 364 26.42 9.69 -17.95
CA VAL A 364 25.64 10.93 -18.04
C VAL A 364 24.83 10.91 -19.34
N VAL A 365 23.50 10.98 -19.21
CA VAL A 365 22.58 11.01 -20.35
C VAL A 365 22.43 12.46 -20.85
N GLY A 366 22.99 12.74 -22.03
CA GLY A 366 23.04 14.04 -22.68
C GLY A 366 21.97 14.26 -23.76
N ALA A 367 21.80 15.51 -24.17
CA ALA A 367 20.94 15.90 -25.29
C ALA A 367 21.36 15.17 -26.59
N GLY A 368 20.39 14.75 -27.40
CA GLY A 368 20.68 13.96 -28.61
C GLY A 368 21.03 12.49 -28.38
N ARG A 369 20.87 11.98 -27.14
CA ARG A 369 21.32 10.64 -26.71
C ARG A 369 22.84 10.49 -26.82
N GLU A 370 23.56 11.60 -26.60
CA GLU A 370 24.99 11.53 -26.35
C GLU A 370 25.18 10.98 -24.94
N TRP A 371 25.87 9.84 -24.84
CA TRP A 371 26.15 9.18 -23.57
C TRP A 371 27.61 9.47 -23.24
N GLU A 372 27.83 10.37 -22.28
CA GLU A 372 29.16 10.60 -21.75
C GLU A 372 29.43 9.54 -20.69
N MET A 373 30.42 8.69 -20.98
CA MET A 373 30.87 7.64 -20.07
C MET A 373 32.19 8.09 -19.47
N GLU A 374 32.18 8.32 -18.18
CA GLU A 374 33.39 8.57 -17.42
C GLU A 374 33.69 7.33 -16.58
N GLY A 375 34.93 6.83 -16.70
CA GLY A 375 35.45 5.90 -15.71
C GLY A 375 35.52 6.66 -14.39
N LEU A 376 34.82 6.18 -13.37
CA LEU A 376 34.93 6.81 -12.06
C LEU A 376 36.38 6.63 -11.58
N PRO A 377 37.07 7.69 -11.13
CA PRO A 377 38.36 7.52 -10.50
C PRO A 377 38.20 6.56 -9.30
N SER A 378 38.92 5.44 -9.33
CA SER A 378 38.95 4.45 -8.25
C SER A 378 39.30 5.09 -6.88
N PRO A 379 38.88 4.53 -5.73
CA PRO A 379 37.54 4.20 -5.27
C PRO A 379 37.19 5.09 -4.06
N ASP A 380 37.16 6.41 -4.22
CA ASP A 380 36.55 7.31 -3.22
C ASP A 380 35.16 7.71 -3.71
N PHE A 381 34.21 6.82 -3.51
CA PHE A 381 32.79 7.07 -3.70
C PHE A 381 32.22 7.69 -2.42
N PRO A 382 31.73 8.95 -2.42
CA PRO A 382 30.83 9.39 -1.38
C PRO A 382 29.47 8.73 -1.63
N GLY A 383 29.18 7.66 -0.90
CA GLY A 383 27.86 7.02 -0.88
C GLY A 383 27.60 5.95 -1.95
N ALA A 384 28.62 5.31 -2.52
CA ALA A 384 28.45 3.88 -2.76
C ALA A 384 28.67 3.19 -1.40
N PRO A 385 27.88 2.18 -1.02
CA PRO A 385 28.30 1.33 0.08
C PRO A 385 29.67 0.78 -0.31
N GLN A 386 30.73 1.24 0.38
CA GLN A 386 31.98 0.49 0.35
C GLN A 386 31.63 -0.91 0.83
N PRO A 387 31.98 -1.98 0.10
CA PRO A 387 31.85 -3.31 0.66
C PRO A 387 32.55 -3.28 2.02
N PRO A 388 31.83 -3.63 3.10
CA PRO A 388 32.37 -3.50 4.46
C PRO A 388 33.69 -4.25 4.51
N ASP A 389 34.73 -3.60 5.06
CA ASP A 389 36.03 -4.23 5.24
C ASP A 389 35.85 -5.58 5.97
N PRO A 390 36.08 -6.72 5.29
CA PRO A 390 35.83 -8.04 5.85
C PRO A 390 36.75 -8.36 7.04
N ALA A 391 37.76 -7.53 7.30
CA ALA A 391 38.69 -7.66 8.41
C ALA A 391 38.40 -6.72 9.59
N ALA A 392 37.38 -5.86 9.54
CA ALA A 392 37.01 -4.97 10.65
C ALA A 392 36.05 -5.69 11.65
N PRO A 393 36.47 -5.98 12.90
CA PRO A 393 35.69 -6.78 13.84
C PRO A 393 34.30 -6.19 14.14
N ASP A 394 34.23 -4.85 14.32
CA ASP A 394 33.00 -4.14 14.71
C ASP A 394 31.91 -4.12 13.62
N THR A 395 32.27 -4.26 12.34
CA THR A 395 31.30 -4.22 11.22
C THR A 395 30.72 -5.60 10.93
N ARG A 396 31.54 -6.65 11.05
CA ARG A 396 31.13 -8.04 10.88
C ARG A 396 30.09 -8.45 11.92
N ASP A 397 30.34 -8.13 13.19
CA ASP A 397 29.43 -8.49 14.28
C ASP A 397 28.08 -7.75 14.18
N ARG A 398 28.10 -6.48 13.73
CA ARG A 398 26.86 -5.70 13.49
C ARG A 398 26.04 -6.24 12.33
N LEU A 399 26.68 -6.57 11.20
CA LEU A 399 25.98 -7.13 10.04
C LEU A 399 25.50 -8.56 10.30
N LYS A 400 26.29 -9.38 11.00
CA LYS A 400 25.88 -10.71 11.46
C LYS A 400 24.65 -10.60 12.38
N ALA A 401 24.66 -9.69 13.36
CA ALA A 401 23.51 -9.46 14.24
C ALA A 401 22.26 -8.93 13.50
N GLN A 402 22.44 -8.06 12.50
CA GLN A 402 21.34 -7.57 11.67
C GLN A 402 20.76 -8.68 10.79
N ASN A 403 21.62 -9.54 10.22
CA ASN A 403 21.22 -10.69 9.44
C ASN A 403 20.53 -11.74 10.30
N GLU A 404 21.00 -12.02 11.52
CA GLU A 404 20.36 -12.94 12.47
C GLU A 404 18.93 -12.48 12.80
N ALA A 405 18.73 -11.19 13.09
CA ALA A 405 17.40 -10.65 13.37
C ALA A 405 16.47 -10.66 12.16
N ALA A 406 17.00 -10.44 10.94
CA ALA A 406 16.24 -10.53 9.70
C ALA A 406 15.91 -11.98 9.31
N PHE A 407 16.85 -12.90 9.56
CA PHE A 407 16.70 -14.33 9.38
C PHE A 407 15.56 -14.85 10.26
N ASP A 408 15.57 -14.54 11.56
CA ASP A 408 14.56 -15.03 12.51
C ASP A 408 13.14 -14.65 12.06
N ARG A 409 12.91 -13.37 11.72
CA ARG A 409 11.59 -12.91 11.23
C ARG A 409 11.10 -13.66 9.99
N ARG A 410 12.00 -13.94 9.05
CA ARG A 410 11.66 -14.53 7.76
C ARG A 410 11.53 -16.05 7.85
N PHE A 411 12.41 -16.69 8.61
CA PHE A 411 12.33 -18.11 8.92
C PHE A 411 11.06 -18.42 9.71
N ASP A 412 10.66 -17.57 10.66
CA ASP A 412 9.39 -17.72 11.39
C ASP A 412 8.18 -17.62 10.46
N ALA A 413 8.19 -16.69 9.50
CA ALA A 413 7.15 -16.58 8.49
C ALA A 413 7.09 -17.81 7.57
N LEU A 414 8.24 -18.34 7.13
CA LEU A 414 8.33 -19.57 6.35
C LEU A 414 7.82 -20.78 7.14
N ALA A 415 8.31 -20.96 8.36
CA ALA A 415 7.90 -22.03 9.27
C ALA A 415 6.40 -21.95 9.60
N GLY A 416 5.83 -20.75 9.70
CA GLY A 416 4.39 -20.54 9.86
C GLY A 416 3.59 -21.02 8.64
N ARG A 417 4.06 -20.71 7.43
CA ARG A 417 3.44 -21.19 6.17
C ARG A 417 3.51 -22.72 6.03
N LEU A 418 4.63 -23.33 6.42
CA LEU A 418 4.80 -24.79 6.39
C LEU A 418 3.97 -25.49 7.48
N ARG A 419 3.91 -24.93 8.69
CA ARG A 419 3.02 -25.43 9.76
C ARG A 419 1.55 -25.39 9.38
N ALA A 420 1.10 -24.35 8.67
CA ALA A 420 -0.26 -24.29 8.13
C ALA A 420 -0.57 -25.42 7.10
N ARG A 421 0.47 -26.06 6.56
CA ARG A 421 0.38 -27.23 5.67
C ARG A 421 0.71 -28.56 6.39
N GLY A 422 0.88 -28.54 7.71
CA GLY A 422 1.18 -29.71 8.53
C GLY A 422 2.64 -30.18 8.47
N ILE A 423 3.58 -29.33 8.05
CA ILE A 423 5.01 -29.67 7.93
C ILE A 423 5.79 -28.85 8.95
N GLU A 424 6.65 -29.52 9.73
CA GLU A 424 7.58 -28.87 10.65
C GLU A 424 8.95 -28.67 10.00
N ILE A 425 9.55 -27.50 10.20
CA ILE A 425 10.91 -27.21 9.76
C ILE A 425 11.76 -26.74 10.94
N GLU A 426 12.97 -27.27 11.03
CA GLU A 426 13.96 -26.93 12.04
C GLU A 426 15.26 -26.56 11.35
N MET A 427 15.87 -25.45 11.76
CA MET A 427 17.17 -25.00 11.24
C MET A 427 18.25 -25.30 12.27
N GLU A 428 19.28 -26.03 11.88
CA GLU A 428 20.46 -26.24 12.72
C GLU A 428 21.28 -24.95 12.84
N GLU A 429 21.93 -24.75 13.99
CA GLU A 429 22.75 -23.56 14.26
C GLU A 429 23.85 -23.38 13.21
N SER A 430 24.46 -24.47 12.74
CA SER A 430 25.46 -24.47 11.66
C SER A 430 24.93 -23.92 10.33
N ALA A 431 23.67 -24.22 9.99
CA ALA A 431 22.99 -23.70 8.79
C ALA A 431 22.55 -22.25 8.96
N ARG A 432 22.07 -21.90 10.16
CA ARG A 432 21.73 -20.52 10.53
C ARG A 432 22.95 -19.61 10.43
N GLU A 433 24.08 -20.02 11.00
CA GLU A 433 25.32 -19.26 10.95
C GLU A 433 25.82 -19.06 9.52
N PHE A 434 25.69 -20.08 8.67
CA PHE A 434 26.05 -19.99 7.26
C PHE A 434 25.17 -19.04 6.47
N LEU A 435 23.85 -19.08 6.68
CA LEU A 435 22.91 -18.17 6.02
C LEU A 435 23.07 -16.74 6.52
N CYS A 436 23.37 -16.55 7.81
CA CYS A 436 23.58 -15.23 8.41
C CYS A 436 25.00 -14.67 8.18
N ASP A 437 25.92 -15.45 7.62
CA ASP A 437 27.28 -14.99 7.36
C ASP A 437 27.26 -13.85 6.32
N PRO A 438 27.81 -12.66 6.63
CA PRO A 438 27.83 -11.54 5.71
C PRO A 438 28.71 -11.75 4.45
N PHE A 439 29.41 -12.88 4.30
CA PHE A 439 30.26 -13.20 3.14
C PHE A 439 29.53 -13.63 1.85
N TRP A 440 28.21 -13.57 1.78
CA TRP A 440 27.49 -13.70 0.50
C TRP A 440 27.83 -12.50 -0.40
N THR A 441 28.99 -12.52 -1.06
CA THR A 441 29.51 -11.41 -1.88
C THR A 441 28.64 -11.12 -3.11
N GLU A 442 27.72 -12.02 -3.44
CA GLU A 442 26.86 -11.97 -4.63
C GLU A 442 25.36 -12.03 -4.33
N MET A 443 24.94 -12.20 -3.06
CA MET A 443 23.54 -12.42 -2.69
C MET A 443 23.17 -11.78 -1.35
N THR A 444 22.00 -11.15 -1.26
CA THR A 444 21.45 -10.73 0.04
C THR A 444 20.99 -11.95 0.85
N LEU A 445 20.88 -11.83 2.18
CA LEU A 445 20.28 -12.86 3.04
C LEU A 445 18.90 -13.31 2.51
N GLU A 446 18.12 -12.37 1.98
CA GLU A 446 16.82 -12.68 1.38
C GLU A 446 16.93 -13.56 0.14
N GLN A 447 17.91 -13.27 -0.72
CA GLN A 447 18.18 -14.08 -1.91
C GLN A 447 18.73 -15.45 -1.51
N ALA A 448 19.60 -15.52 -0.50
CA ALA A 448 20.13 -16.77 0.02
C ALA A 448 19.02 -17.65 0.61
N LEU A 449 18.13 -17.09 1.44
CA LEU A 449 16.97 -17.80 1.98
C LEU A 449 16.02 -18.28 0.88
N ALA A 450 15.71 -17.41 -0.08
CA ALA A 450 14.81 -17.76 -1.18
C ALA A 450 15.39 -18.89 -2.06
N GLN A 451 16.68 -18.81 -2.40
CA GLN A 451 17.29 -19.78 -3.32
C GLN A 451 17.74 -21.08 -2.65
N LEU A 452 18.28 -21.00 -1.43
CA LEU A 452 18.90 -22.15 -0.77
C LEU A 452 17.95 -22.85 0.21
N VAL A 453 16.86 -22.20 0.62
CA VAL A 453 15.90 -22.77 1.58
C VAL A 453 14.50 -22.86 0.99
N GLU A 454 13.88 -21.75 0.60
CA GLU A 454 12.48 -21.74 0.17
C GLU A 454 12.27 -22.53 -1.13
N ARG A 455 13.12 -22.30 -2.15
CA ARG A 455 12.98 -22.95 -3.45
C ARG A 455 13.14 -24.49 -3.39
N PRO A 456 14.17 -25.06 -2.74
CA PRO A 456 14.27 -26.51 -2.58
C PRO A 456 13.08 -27.14 -1.84
N LEU A 457 12.54 -26.46 -0.83
CA LEU A 457 11.36 -26.93 -0.10
C LEU A 457 10.09 -26.90 -0.97
N ILE A 458 9.94 -25.87 -1.81
CA ILE A 458 8.84 -25.80 -2.77
C ILE A 458 8.96 -26.92 -3.81
N GLU A 459 10.16 -27.15 -4.35
CA GLU A 459 10.41 -28.22 -5.32
C GLU A 459 10.11 -29.61 -4.72
N GLN A 460 10.47 -29.86 -3.46
CA GLN A 460 10.12 -31.10 -2.75
C GLN A 460 8.61 -31.23 -2.45
N LEU A 461 7.91 -30.12 -2.20
CA LEU A 461 6.46 -30.11 -2.04
C LEU A 461 5.73 -30.41 -3.36
N GLU A 462 6.20 -29.86 -4.47
CA GLU A 462 5.64 -30.08 -5.81
C GLU A 462 5.91 -31.50 -6.32
N ALA A 463 7.08 -32.06 -6.00
CA ALA A 463 7.43 -33.45 -6.31
C ALA A 463 6.62 -34.47 -5.49
N GLY A 464 5.91 -34.03 -4.44
CA GLY A 464 5.20 -34.91 -3.51
C GLY A 464 6.12 -35.63 -2.53
N ASP A 465 7.38 -35.21 -2.45
CA ASP A 465 8.34 -35.74 -1.50
C ASP A 465 7.93 -35.32 -0.09
N LEU A 466 7.64 -34.03 0.15
CA LEU A 466 7.20 -33.55 1.46
C LEU A 466 5.67 -33.64 1.64
N THR A 467 5.24 -34.30 2.71
CA THR A 467 3.84 -34.56 3.03
C THR A 467 3.44 -34.03 4.42
N PRO A 468 2.15 -33.75 4.67
CA PRO A 468 1.68 -33.33 6.00
C PRO A 468 2.02 -34.40 7.05
N GLY A 469 2.76 -34.01 8.10
CA GLY A 469 3.32 -34.90 9.13
C GLY A 469 4.85 -34.97 9.09
N ASP A 470 5.49 -34.56 7.99
CA ASP A 470 6.95 -34.57 7.88
C ASP A 470 7.59 -33.47 8.73
N ARG A 471 8.72 -33.82 9.34
CA ARG A 471 9.63 -32.88 10.02
C ARG A 471 10.96 -32.82 9.27
N VAL A 472 11.33 -31.62 8.83
CA VAL A 472 12.53 -31.38 8.02
C VAL A 472 13.55 -30.61 8.85
N ARG A 473 14.77 -31.13 8.95
CA ARG A 473 15.91 -30.45 9.53
C ARG A 473 16.83 -29.96 8.42
N VAL A 474 17.14 -28.67 8.45
CA VAL A 474 18.08 -28.02 7.54
C VAL A 474 19.43 -27.88 8.24
N LYS A 475 20.47 -28.47 7.66
CA LYS A 475 21.84 -28.46 8.21
C LYS A 475 22.85 -28.02 7.16
N LYS A 476 23.99 -27.49 7.60
CA LYS A 476 25.10 -27.14 6.71
C LYS A 476 25.98 -28.38 6.49
N TYR A 477 26.25 -28.72 5.23
CA TYR A 477 27.26 -29.71 4.88
C TYR A 477 28.27 -29.10 3.91
N ALA A 478 29.52 -28.92 4.36
CA ALA A 478 30.55 -28.16 3.64
C ALA A 478 30.04 -26.76 3.22
N ASP A 479 29.86 -26.51 1.92
CA ASP A 479 29.46 -25.21 1.37
C ASP A 479 28.00 -25.19 0.85
N HIS A 480 27.15 -26.14 1.25
CA HIS A 480 25.73 -26.17 0.87
C HIS A 480 24.81 -26.60 2.03
N LEU A 481 23.50 -26.44 1.83
CA LEU A 481 22.47 -26.87 2.77
C LEU A 481 21.90 -28.23 2.40
N GLU A 482 21.79 -29.10 3.40
CA GLU A 482 21.12 -30.40 3.29
C GLU A 482 19.79 -30.37 4.04
N PHE A 483 18.79 -31.05 3.48
CA PHE A 483 17.45 -31.20 4.05
C PHE A 483 17.24 -32.66 4.44
N GLU A 484 17.22 -32.92 5.74
CA GLU A 484 17.06 -34.27 6.30
C GLU A 484 15.67 -34.42 6.91
N ARG A 485 14.98 -35.52 6.62
CA ARG A 485 13.74 -35.85 7.34
C ARG A 485 14.10 -36.46 8.68
N VAL A 486 13.52 -35.91 9.74
CA VAL A 486 13.70 -36.44 11.08
C VAL A 486 12.53 -37.38 11.35
N GLU A 487 12.80 -38.68 11.39
CA GLU A 487 11.84 -39.65 11.93
C GLU A 487 11.75 -39.46 13.46
N GLU A 488 10.53 -39.52 14.02
CA GLU A 488 10.35 -39.56 15.47
C GLU A 488 11.13 -40.76 16.03
N ALA A 489 12.05 -40.50 16.97
CA ALA A 489 12.53 -41.56 17.83
C ALA A 489 11.36 -42.01 18.73
N GLU A 490 11.04 -43.31 18.68
CA GLU A 490 10.01 -44.00 19.47
C GLU A 490 10.00 -43.63 20.96
#